data_AF-A0A847BRT5-F1
#
_entry.id   AF-A0A847BRT5-F1
#
_cell.length_a   1.000
_cell.length_b   1.000
_cell.length_c   1.000
_cell.angle_alpha   90.00
_cell.angle_beta   90.00
_cell.angle_gamma   90.00
#
_symmetry.space_group_name_H-M   'P 1'
#
loop_
_entity.id
_entity.type
_entity.pdbx_description
1 polymer ?
#
loop_
_entity_poly.entity_id
_entity_poly.type
_entity_poly.pdbx_seq_one_letter_code
_entity_poly.pdbx_strand_id
1 'polypeptide(L)'
;MHDFKEGKTTLPYLYMYEALIEEDKKLLISYFGKELNEDEIAWIKYKMDTTKALEKAVFKAKKLGNEALRAIKNLDIEGLEGVVKQMIEREF
;
A
#
# COMPACT_ATOMS: atom_id res chain seq x y z
N MET A 1 -7.04 3.00 7.27
CA MET A 1 -7.17 4.47 7.11
C MET A 1 -6.67 5.27 8.30
N HIS A 2 -6.48 4.67 9.48
CA HIS A 2 -5.85 5.35 10.63
C HIS A 2 -4.49 5.97 10.30
N ASP A 3 -3.65 5.29 9.51
CA ASP A 3 -2.35 5.82 9.08
C ASP A 3 -2.46 7.22 8.45
N PHE A 4 -3.42 7.43 7.55
CA PHE A 4 -3.60 8.71 6.87
C PHE A 4 -4.12 9.80 7.81
N LYS A 5 -4.98 9.44 8.76
CA LYS A 5 -5.44 10.31 9.86
C LYS A 5 -4.28 10.71 10.78
N GLU A 6 -3.32 9.82 10.99
CA GLU A 6 -2.11 10.06 11.79
C GLU A 6 -1.00 10.80 11.00
N GLY A 7 -1.27 11.21 9.76
CA GLY A 7 -0.28 11.90 8.93
C GLY A 7 0.79 10.98 8.33
N LYS A 8 0.48 9.70 8.13
CA LYS A 8 1.35 8.75 7.42
C LYS A 8 0.87 8.57 6.00
N THR A 9 1.77 8.83 5.05
CA THR A 9 1.54 8.57 3.62
C THR A 9 2.14 7.21 3.25
N THR A 10 1.36 6.14 3.46
CA THR A 10 1.77 4.77 3.11
C THR A 10 1.79 4.56 1.58
N LEU A 11 2.44 3.48 1.12
CA LEU A 11 2.57 3.17 -0.31
C LEU A 11 1.27 3.26 -1.13
N PRO A 12 0.11 2.73 -0.66
CA PRO A 12 -1.14 2.92 -1.37
C PRO A 12 -1.47 4.41 -1.64
N TYR A 13 -1.27 5.31 -0.67
CA TYR A 13 -1.55 6.73 -0.86
C TYR A 13 -0.59 7.40 -1.84
N LEU A 14 0.69 7.00 -1.83
CA LEU A 14 1.67 7.47 -2.82
C LEU A 14 1.25 7.06 -4.24
N TYR A 15 0.91 5.78 -4.44
CA TYR A 15 0.49 5.28 -5.74
C TYR A 15 -0.84 5.87 -6.21
N MET A 16 -1.78 6.10 -5.30
CA MET A 16 -3.01 6.81 -5.63
C MET A 16 -2.69 8.23 -6.08
N TYR A 17 -1.92 9.00 -5.29
CA TYR A 17 -1.54 10.38 -5.61
C TYR A 17 -0.86 10.52 -6.97
N GLU A 18 0.06 9.61 -7.32
CA GLU A 18 0.74 9.59 -8.62
C GLU A 18 -0.22 9.42 -9.80
N ALA A 19 -1.34 8.73 -9.61
CA ALA A 19 -2.33 8.43 -10.65
C ALA A 19 -3.48 9.45 -10.73
N LEU A 20 -3.60 10.34 -9.75
CA LEU A 20 -4.65 11.35 -9.70
C LEU A 20 -4.37 12.54 -10.64
N ILE A 21 -5.43 13.19 -11.11
CA ILE A 21 -5.34 14.52 -11.73
C ILE A 21 -5.06 15.59 -10.67
N GLU A 22 -4.67 16.80 -11.10
CA GLU A 22 -4.23 17.86 -10.19
C GLU A 22 -5.32 18.32 -9.20
N GLU A 23 -6.59 18.35 -9.61
CA GLU A 23 -7.71 18.70 -8.75
C GLU A 23 -7.89 17.67 -7.63
N ASP A 24 -7.85 16.38 -8.00
CA ASP A 24 -7.97 15.27 -7.06
C ASP A 24 -6.74 15.18 -6.13
N LYS A 25 -5.54 15.51 -6.61
CA LYS A 25 -4.32 15.59 -5.78
C LYS A 25 -4.47 16.62 -4.68
N LYS A 26 -4.95 17.82 -5.01
CA LYS A 26 -5.22 18.88 -4.02
C LYS A 26 -6.25 18.44 -2.99
N LEU A 27 -7.30 17.76 -3.45
CA LEU A 27 -8.32 17.21 -2.57
C LEU A 27 -7.74 16.14 -1.63
N LEU A 28 -6.95 15.19 -2.14
CA LEU A 28 -6.27 14.20 -1.30
C LEU A 28 -5.35 14.84 -0.26
N ILE A 29 -4.58 15.88 -0.64
CA ILE A 29 -3.73 16.61 0.31
C ILE A 29 -4.57 17.25 1.42
N SER A 30 -5.74 17.80 1.10
CA SER A 30 -6.64 18.41 2.10
C SER A 30 -7.19 17.41 3.13
N TYR A 31 -7.16 16.11 2.82
CA TYR A 31 -7.59 15.03 3.71
C TYR A 31 -6.47 14.51 4.63
N PHE A 32 -5.22 14.91 4.40
CA PHE A 32 -4.07 14.43 5.15
C PHE A 32 -4.09 14.90 6.60
N GLY A 33 -3.92 13.98 7.56
CA GLY A 33 -3.93 14.30 8.99
C GLY A 33 -5.31 14.70 9.55
N LYS A 34 -6.36 14.55 8.74
CA LYS A 34 -7.73 14.95 9.08
C LYS A 34 -8.56 13.75 9.52
N GLU A 35 -9.48 13.98 10.46
CA GLU A 35 -10.60 13.07 10.71
C GLU A 35 -11.64 13.20 9.59
N LEU A 36 -11.76 12.15 8.78
CA LEU A 36 -12.60 12.15 7.58
C LEU A 36 -14.04 11.79 7.90
N ASN A 37 -14.98 12.47 7.26
CA ASN A 37 -16.40 12.08 7.28
C ASN A 37 -16.69 10.93 6.28
N GLU A 38 -17.91 10.40 6.29
CA GLU A 38 -18.28 9.25 5.46
C GLU A 38 -18.09 9.47 3.95
N ASP A 39 -18.41 10.67 3.45
CA ASP A 39 -18.25 11.02 2.03
C ASP A 39 -16.77 11.08 1.62
N GLU A 40 -15.92 11.65 2.48
CA GLU A 40 -14.48 11.73 2.27
C GLU A 40 -13.83 10.33 2.31
N ILE A 41 -14.29 9.48 3.24
CA ILE A 41 -13.88 8.07 3.30
C ILE A 41 -14.29 7.34 2.01
N ALA A 42 -15.53 7.53 1.55
CA ALA A 42 -16.04 6.92 0.33
C ALA A 42 -15.24 7.38 -0.90
N TRP A 43 -14.89 8.66 -0.98
CA TRP A 43 -14.06 9.20 -2.04
C TRP A 43 -12.67 8.55 -2.06
N ILE A 44 -12.00 8.42 -0.91
CA ILE A 44 -10.68 7.75 -0.83
C ILE A 44 -10.78 6.30 -1.29
N LYS A 45 -11.81 5.56 -0.85
CA LYS A 45 -12.01 4.16 -1.26
C LYS A 45 -12.23 4.05 -2.77
N TYR A 46 -13.07 4.92 -3.33
CA TYR A 46 -13.32 4.97 -4.76
C TYR A 46 -12.05 5.29 -5.56
N LYS A 47 -11.24 6.26 -5.13
CA LYS A 47 -9.98 6.58 -5.78
C LYS A 47 -8.93 5.48 -5.62
N MET A 48 -8.86 4.81 -4.48
CA MET A 48 -7.98 3.65 -4.29
C MET A 48 -8.31 2.53 -5.27
N ASP A 49 -9.59 2.20 -5.43
CA ASP A 49 -10.03 1.15 -6.35
C ASP A 49 -9.83 1.53 -7.82
N THR A 50 -10.21 2.75 -8.20
CA THR A 50 -10.08 3.21 -9.60
C THR A 50 -8.63 3.38 -10.04
N THR A 51 -7.73 3.76 -9.13
CA THR A 51 -6.28 3.85 -9.42
C THR A 51 -5.53 2.54 -9.24
N LYS A 52 -6.18 1.50 -8.71
CA LYS A 52 -5.58 0.20 -8.38
C LYS A 52 -4.35 0.32 -7.47
N ALA A 53 -4.35 1.32 -6.60
CA ALA A 53 -3.19 1.69 -5.80
C ALA A 53 -2.89 0.65 -4.70
N LEU A 54 -3.93 0.04 -4.13
CA LEU A 54 -3.77 -1.04 -3.15
C LEU A 54 -3.16 -2.27 -3.82
N GLU A 55 -3.67 -2.68 -4.97
CA GLU A 55 -3.17 -3.81 -5.74
C GLU A 55 -1.71 -3.59 -6.15
N LYS A 56 -1.34 -2.37 -6.56
CA LYS A 56 0.05 -2.00 -6.88
C LYS A 56 0.97 -2.12 -5.66
N ALA A 57 0.51 -1.72 -4.47
CA ALA A 57 1.26 -1.88 -3.23
C ALA A 57 1.44 -3.36 -2.84
N VAL A 58 0.39 -4.17 -2.92
CA VAL A 58 0.45 -5.62 -2.68
C VAL A 58 1.39 -6.31 -3.67
N PHE A 59 1.30 -5.96 -4.95
CA PHE A 59 2.20 -6.47 -5.99
C PHE A 59 3.66 -6.14 -5.69
N LYS A 60 3.95 -4.89 -5.27
CA LYS A 60 5.30 -4.48 -4.89
C LYS A 60 5.82 -5.29 -3.69
N ALA A 61 4.99 -5.52 -2.67
CA ALA A 61 5.36 -6.35 -1.52
C ALA A 61 5.67 -7.80 -1.93
N LYS A 62 4.82 -8.42 -2.76
CA LYS A 62 5.05 -9.77 -3.30
C LYS A 62 6.31 -9.86 -4.14
N LYS A 63 6.59 -8.84 -4.96
CA LYS A 63 7.82 -8.79 -5.76
C LYS A 63 9.06 -8.78 -4.88
N LEU A 64 9.09 -7.92 -3.86
CA LEU A 64 10.22 -7.82 -2.91
C LEU A 64 10.42 -9.12 -2.12
N GLY A 65 9.35 -9.75 -1.64
CA GLY A 65 9.48 -11.03 -0.94
C GLY A 65 9.99 -12.17 -1.84
N ASN A 66 9.55 -12.21 -3.10
CA ASN A 66 10.11 -13.16 -4.07
C ASN A 66 11.58 -12.89 -4.40
N GLU A 67 12.00 -11.62 -4.48
CA GLU A 67 13.41 -11.24 -4.61
C GLU A 67 14.22 -11.69 -3.39
N ALA A 68 13.69 -11.52 -2.19
CA ALA A 68 14.31 -12.00 -0.95
C ALA A 68 14.47 -13.53 -0.95
N LEU A 69 13.43 -14.29 -1.31
CA LEU A 69 13.50 -15.76 -1.42
C LEU A 69 14.60 -16.22 -2.39
N ARG A 70 14.77 -15.52 -3.51
CA ARG A 70 15.84 -15.82 -4.48
C ARG A 70 17.22 -15.53 -3.93
N ALA A 71 17.38 -14.44 -3.18
CA ALA A 71 18.66 -14.04 -2.61
C ALA A 71 19.16 -15.02 -1.54
N ILE A 72 18.24 -15.65 -0.79
CA ILE A 72 18.59 -16.54 0.33
C ILE A 72 18.60 -18.03 -0.03
N LYS A 73 18.19 -18.40 -1.25
CA LYS A 73 17.99 -19.79 -1.68
C LYS A 73 19.19 -20.73 -1.42
N ASN A 74 20.41 -20.19 -1.46
CA ASN A 74 21.65 -20.96 -1.28
C ASN A 74 22.34 -20.70 0.06
N LEU A 75 21.70 -19.98 0.99
CA LEU A 75 22.30 -19.59 2.27
C LEU A 75 22.05 -20.61 3.40
N ASP A 76 21.27 -21.67 3.13
CA ASP A 76 20.89 -22.73 4.07
C ASP A 76 20.47 -22.21 5.45
N ILE A 77 19.70 -21.10 5.45
CA ILE A 77 19.20 -20.47 6.67
C ILE A 77 17.85 -21.08 7.01
N GLU A 78 17.85 -22.00 7.96
CA GLU A 78 16.66 -22.67 8.45
C GLU A 78 15.58 -21.66 8.88
N GLY A 79 14.33 -21.88 8.43
CA GLY A 79 13.17 -21.09 8.81
C GLY A 79 12.99 -19.75 8.09
N LEU A 80 14.04 -19.15 7.52
CA LEU A 80 13.94 -17.82 6.90
C LEU A 80 13.02 -17.80 5.67
N GLU A 81 13.06 -18.84 4.84
CA GLU A 81 12.12 -18.97 3.72
C GLU A 81 10.65 -19.02 4.17
N GLY A 82 10.38 -19.72 5.27
CA GLY A 82 9.04 -19.86 5.82
C GLY A 82 8.47 -18.52 6.27
N VAL A 83 9.28 -17.69 6.93
CA VAL A 83 8.90 -16.34 7.35
C VAL A 83 8.55 -15.48 6.14
N VAL A 84 9.39 -15.47 5.10
CA VAL A 84 9.15 -14.65 3.90
C VAL A 84 7.89 -15.10 3.16
N LYS A 85 7.64 -16.40 3.03
CA LYS A 85 6.43 -16.96 2.40
C LYS A 85 5.15 -16.52 3.14
N GLN A 86 5.14 -16.64 4.47
CA GLN A 86 4.00 -16.20 5.29
C GLN A 86 3.74 -14.69 5.16
N MET A 87 4.78 -13.87 5.00
CA MET A 87 4.62 -12.43 4.80
C MET A 87 3.97 -12.08 3.45
N ILE A 88 4.27 -12.81 2.37
CA ILE A 88 3.75 -12.50 1.02
C ILE A 88 2.38 -13.10 0.70
N GLU A 89 1.98 -14.16 1.41
CA GLU A 89 0.70 -14.85 1.22
C GLU A 89 -0.45 -14.27 2.04
N ARG A 90 -0.19 -13.23 2.83
CA ARG A 90 -1.20 -12.59 3.69
C ARG A 90 -2.33 -11.98 2.86
N GLU A 91 -3.57 -12.27 3.24
CA GLU A 91 -4.78 -11.59 2.72
C GLU A 91 -4.95 -10.25 3.45
N PHE A 92 -5.35 -9.21 2.69
CA PHE A 92 -5.49 -7.82 3.15
C PHE A 92 -6.92 -7.32 2.98
#